data_AF-A0A3A8YEF2-F1
#
_entry.id   AF-A0A3A8YEF2-F1
#
_cell.length_a   1.000
_cell.length_b   1.000
_cell.length_c   1.000
_cell.angle_alpha   90.00
_cell.angle_beta   90.00
_cell.angle_gamma   90.00
#
_symmetry.space_group_name_H-M   'P 1'
#
loop_
_entity.id
_entity.type
_entity.pdbx_description
1 polymer ?
#
loop_
_entity_poly.entity_id
_entity_poly.type
_entity_poly.pdbx_seq_one_letter_code
_entity_poly.pdbx_strand_id
1 'polypeptide(L)'
;MSVLVEKRKKLAPAAGLIWGESYHTVGLKADGTVVAAGDNDDGQCDVSGWRHVVAVAAGEYHTVGLKADGTVAAAGNNYDGRCDVSGWRDIVAVAASLCHTVGLKADGTVAAAGNNYDGRCDVSGWRDIVAVAAGSDYTVGLKADGTVVTVGRNRTDRCGIDDWTDIVAVAVSRLHTVGLKADGTVVAAGNNDKGRCDVSGWRDIVAVAAGSDYTVGLKADGTVVAVGRNRNGRCGVGGWTDIVAVAAGEDHTVGLKADGTVVAAGGNDDGQCDVSGWKLFNSLDTLEQERETAKAERQRQEAEAKAKAEAERQAKIDALEREKQSLQAELPTLKGLFSGGKRRQIEARLAQIEEELKTL
;
A
#
# COMPACT_ATOMS: atom_id res chain seq x y z
N MET A 1 -8.11 7.26 -4.93
CA MET A 1 -7.55 8.31 -5.80
C MET A 1 -8.48 8.36 -6.98
N SER A 2 -9.39 9.34 -6.97
CA SER A 2 -10.22 9.65 -8.12
C SER A 2 -9.30 10.11 -9.24
N VAL A 3 -9.54 9.58 -10.42
CA VAL A 3 -9.14 10.15 -11.71
C VAL A 3 -10.47 10.07 -12.46
N LEU A 4 -11.30 11.12 -12.50
CA LEU A 4 -10.97 12.44 -13.02
C LEU A 4 -10.02 12.27 -14.19
N VAL A 5 -10.60 11.84 -15.30
CA VAL A 5 -9.98 11.64 -16.61
C VAL A 5 -9.09 12.84 -16.94
N GLU A 6 -7.80 12.75 -16.61
CA GLU A 6 -6.64 13.02 -17.46
C GLU A 6 -5.33 12.98 -16.67
N LYS A 7 -4.33 12.33 -17.28
CA LYS A 7 -2.91 12.23 -16.89
C LYS A 7 -2.55 11.14 -15.89
N ARG A 8 -2.14 9.99 -16.46
CA ARG A 8 -1.16 9.06 -15.92
C ARG A 8 -0.07 9.79 -15.12
N LYS A 9 0.04 9.50 -13.82
CA LYS A 9 1.30 9.29 -13.10
C LYS A 9 0.99 8.57 -11.79
N LYS A 10 1.51 7.34 -11.69
CA LYS A 10 1.77 6.52 -10.50
C LYS A 10 1.45 7.22 -9.18
N LEU A 11 0.43 6.73 -8.47
CA LEU A 11 0.38 6.68 -7.01
C LEU A 11 -0.85 5.83 -6.66
N ALA A 12 -0.62 4.74 -5.92
CA ALA A 12 -1.67 4.07 -5.16
C ALA A 12 -2.43 5.11 -4.30
N PRO A 13 -3.70 4.89 -3.94
CA PRO A 13 -4.38 5.78 -3.00
C PRO A 13 -3.68 5.74 -1.64
N ALA A 14 -2.70 6.63 -1.46
CA ALA A 14 -2.18 7.06 -0.17
C ALA A 14 -3.21 8.04 0.43
N ALA A 15 -4.17 7.49 1.16
CA ALA A 15 -4.97 8.11 2.22
C ALA A 15 -5.82 6.99 2.83
N GLY A 16 -5.72 6.81 4.16
CA GLY A 16 -6.18 5.63 4.89
C GLY A 16 -7.56 5.12 4.51
N LEU A 17 -7.66 3.81 4.31
CA LEU A 17 -8.92 3.09 4.19
C LEU A 17 -8.83 1.85 5.09
N ILE A 18 -9.74 1.83 6.05
CA ILE A 18 -9.99 0.80 7.05
C ILE A 18 -10.48 -0.44 6.30
N TRP A 19 -9.76 -1.56 6.44
CA TRP A 19 -10.20 -2.85 5.94
C TRP A 19 -10.76 -3.64 7.11
N GLY A 20 -12.09 -3.78 7.15
CA GLY A 20 -12.84 -4.46 8.20
C GLY A 20 -13.20 -5.89 7.82
N GLU A 21 -12.22 -6.74 7.47
CA GLU A 21 -12.43 -8.20 7.48
C GLU A 21 -12.01 -8.83 8.83
N SER A 22 -11.65 -7.99 9.80
CA SER A 22 -10.85 -8.38 10.96
C SER A 22 -11.50 -7.96 12.28
N TYR A 23 -11.21 -8.71 13.34
CA TYR A 23 -11.52 -8.36 14.72
C TYR A 23 -10.81 -7.07 15.23
N HIS A 24 -10.05 -6.40 14.36
CA HIS A 24 -9.35 -5.17 14.65
C HIS A 24 -9.40 -4.19 13.47
N THR A 25 -9.26 -2.91 13.79
CA THR A 25 -9.23 -1.78 12.84
C THR A 25 -7.86 -1.12 12.90
N VAL A 26 -7.33 -0.74 11.75
CA VAL A 26 -6.02 -0.09 11.63
C VAL A 26 -6.17 1.28 10.96
N GLY A 27 -5.63 2.31 11.61
CA GLY A 27 -5.60 3.68 11.13
C GLY A 27 -4.18 4.13 10.81
N LEU A 28 -3.98 4.71 9.63
CA LEU A 28 -2.75 5.40 9.25
C LEU A 28 -2.91 6.90 9.51
N LYS A 29 -2.02 7.48 10.31
CA LYS A 29 -1.97 8.92 10.56
C LYS A 29 -1.12 9.63 9.50
N ALA A 30 -1.38 10.92 9.30
CA ALA A 30 -0.66 11.74 8.32
C ALA A 30 0.85 11.86 8.62
N ASP A 31 1.26 11.71 9.89
CA ASP A 31 2.66 11.68 10.31
C ASP A 31 3.39 10.36 10.00
N GLY A 32 2.71 9.40 9.36
CA GLY A 32 3.26 8.08 9.03
C GLY A 32 3.33 7.12 10.20
N THR A 33 2.66 7.43 11.33
CA THR A 33 2.44 6.48 12.43
C THR A 33 1.15 5.70 12.24
N VAL A 34 1.06 4.52 12.87
CA VAL A 34 -0.11 3.63 12.77
C VAL A 34 -0.72 3.45 14.14
N VAL A 35 -2.05 3.42 14.18
CA VAL A 35 -2.85 3.03 15.35
C VAL A 35 -3.68 1.81 14.99
N ALA A 36 -3.87 0.91 15.94
CA ALA A 36 -4.77 -0.21 15.79
C ALA A 36 -5.63 -0.35 17.05
N ALA A 37 -6.86 -0.82 16.89
CA ALA A 37 -7.80 -1.05 17.98
C ALA A 37 -8.66 -2.28 17.67
N GLY A 38 -9.00 -3.04 18.70
CA GLY A 38 -9.78 -4.28 18.59
C GLY A 38 -9.07 -5.44 19.28
N ASP A 39 -9.38 -6.66 18.84
CA ASP A 39 -8.73 -7.88 19.32
C ASP A 39 -7.20 -7.82 19.09
N ASN A 40 -6.45 -8.26 20.10
CA ASN A 40 -4.99 -8.32 20.08
C ASN A 40 -4.44 -9.64 20.63
N ASP A 41 -5.25 -10.70 20.68
CA ASP A 41 -4.82 -11.99 21.24
C ASP A 41 -3.61 -12.61 20.50
N ASP A 42 -3.41 -12.24 19.23
CA ASP A 42 -2.28 -12.66 18.39
C ASP A 42 -1.22 -11.57 18.18
N GLY A 43 -1.34 -10.39 18.81
CA GLY A 43 -0.46 -9.24 18.59
C GLY A 43 -0.76 -8.45 17.30
N GLN A 44 -1.94 -8.64 16.71
CA GLN A 44 -2.36 -7.99 15.45
C GLN A 44 -2.51 -6.47 15.54
N CYS A 45 -2.61 -5.92 16.74
CA CYS A 45 -2.60 -4.48 17.05
C CYS A 45 -1.22 -3.94 17.47
N ASP A 46 -0.14 -4.75 17.45
CA ASP A 46 1.20 -4.34 17.91
C ASP A 46 1.95 -3.44 16.90
N VAL A 47 1.35 -2.29 16.57
CA VAL A 47 1.80 -1.35 15.53
C VAL A 47 2.44 -0.08 16.09
N SER A 48 2.51 0.06 17.42
CA SER A 48 2.92 1.30 18.11
C SER A 48 4.33 1.79 17.77
N GLY A 49 5.22 0.88 17.34
CA GLY A 49 6.59 1.17 16.90
C GLY A 49 6.72 1.56 15.43
N TRP A 50 5.65 1.49 14.63
CA TRP A 50 5.74 1.68 13.19
C TRP A 50 5.83 3.17 12.82
N ARG A 51 6.72 3.50 11.91
CA ARG A 51 7.01 4.87 11.45
C ARG A 51 7.19 4.87 9.93
N HIS A 52 6.97 6.04 9.33
CA HIS A 52 7.09 6.26 7.88
C HIS A 52 6.21 5.31 7.06
N VAL A 53 5.06 4.90 7.62
CA VAL A 53 4.08 4.06 6.93
C VAL A 53 3.29 4.93 5.95
N VAL A 54 3.04 4.40 4.75
CA VAL A 54 2.32 5.09 3.66
C VAL A 54 1.07 4.33 3.22
N ALA A 55 0.95 3.05 3.57
CA ALA A 55 -0.27 2.27 3.41
C ALA A 55 -0.35 1.18 4.48
N VAL A 56 -1.57 0.77 4.82
CA VAL A 56 -1.84 -0.33 5.75
C VAL A 56 -2.85 -1.28 5.14
N ALA A 57 -2.76 -2.55 5.50
CA ALA A 57 -3.77 -3.57 5.23
C ALA A 57 -3.99 -4.39 6.51
N ALA A 58 -5.24 -4.66 6.85
CA ALA A 58 -5.61 -5.51 7.98
C ALA A 58 -6.12 -6.85 7.42
N GLY A 59 -5.45 -7.94 7.78
CA GLY A 59 -5.97 -9.30 7.65
C GLY A 59 -6.61 -9.74 8.97
N GLU A 60 -7.26 -10.90 9.04
CA GLU A 60 -8.08 -11.27 10.21
C GLU A 60 -7.30 -11.31 11.53
N TYR A 61 -6.10 -11.89 11.49
CA TYR A 61 -5.21 -12.09 12.64
C TYR A 61 -3.86 -11.37 12.50
N HIS A 62 -3.72 -10.45 11.54
CA HIS A 62 -2.47 -9.70 11.36
C HIS A 62 -2.69 -8.35 10.67
N THR A 63 -1.80 -7.40 10.95
CA THR A 63 -1.70 -6.10 10.27
C THR A 63 -0.44 -6.07 9.42
N VAL A 64 -0.52 -5.39 8.26
CA VAL A 64 0.59 -5.15 7.35
C VAL A 64 0.73 -3.65 7.10
N GLY A 65 1.95 -3.13 7.18
CA GLY A 65 2.28 -1.73 6.93
C GLY A 65 3.35 -1.59 5.86
N LEU A 66 3.02 -0.89 4.78
CA LEU A 66 3.96 -0.48 3.75
C LEU A 66 4.68 0.80 4.19
N LYS A 67 6.01 0.79 4.22
CA LYS A 67 6.83 1.96 4.51
C LYS A 67 7.17 2.75 3.25
N ALA A 68 7.48 4.03 3.43
CA ALA A 68 7.83 4.96 2.36
C ALA A 68 9.08 4.57 1.56
N ASP A 69 9.94 3.72 2.14
CA ASP A 69 11.16 3.18 1.52
C ASP A 69 10.92 1.90 0.70
N GLY A 70 9.66 1.46 0.57
CA GLY A 70 9.28 0.24 -0.16
C GLY A 70 9.50 -1.05 0.63
N THR A 71 9.84 -0.98 1.92
CA THR A 71 9.87 -2.14 2.83
C THR A 71 8.50 -2.34 3.50
N VAL A 72 8.28 -3.54 4.05
CA VAL A 72 7.00 -3.91 4.68
C VAL A 72 7.24 -4.39 6.10
N ALA A 73 6.36 -3.99 7.02
CA ALA A 73 6.26 -4.53 8.37
C ALA A 73 4.94 -5.30 8.51
N ALA A 74 4.94 -6.35 9.33
CA ALA A 74 3.72 -7.07 9.71
C ALA A 74 3.74 -7.36 11.20
N ALA A 75 2.56 -7.38 11.83
CA ALA A 75 2.34 -7.68 13.23
C ALA A 75 1.10 -8.58 13.38
N GLY A 76 1.12 -9.50 14.33
CA GLY A 76 0.04 -10.47 14.52
C GLY A 76 0.48 -11.92 14.31
N ASN A 77 -0.51 -12.78 14.15
CA ASN A 77 -0.34 -14.21 14.05
C ASN A 77 0.60 -14.60 12.90
N ASN A 78 1.62 -15.41 13.19
CA ASN A 78 2.55 -15.89 12.16
C ASN A 78 2.62 -17.42 12.02
N TYR A 79 1.60 -18.18 12.43
CA TYR A 79 1.65 -19.64 12.38
C TYR A 79 1.89 -20.21 10.96
N ASP A 80 1.33 -19.57 9.94
CA ASP A 80 1.47 -19.97 8.54
C ASP A 80 2.50 -19.12 7.76
N GLY A 81 3.32 -18.30 8.44
CA GLY A 81 4.26 -17.39 7.77
C GLY A 81 3.62 -16.13 7.15
N ARG A 82 2.38 -15.79 7.53
CA ARG A 82 1.63 -14.64 6.97
C ARG A 82 2.27 -13.26 7.26
N CYS A 83 3.16 -13.20 8.25
CA CYS A 83 3.96 -12.02 8.60
C CYS A 83 5.41 -12.08 8.06
N ASP A 84 5.77 -13.07 7.22
CA ASP A 84 7.13 -13.26 6.68
C ASP A 84 7.45 -12.29 5.53
N VAL A 85 7.36 -10.99 5.82
CA VAL A 85 7.51 -9.88 4.85
C VAL A 85 8.84 -9.14 4.96
N SER A 86 9.70 -9.51 5.91
CA SER A 86 10.94 -8.77 6.26
C SER A 86 11.95 -8.67 5.10
N GLY A 87 11.91 -9.62 4.17
CA GLY A 87 12.75 -9.63 2.96
C GLY A 87 12.19 -8.82 1.79
N TRP A 88 10.97 -8.28 1.88
CA TRP A 88 10.33 -7.61 0.76
C TRP A 88 10.90 -6.20 0.53
N ARG A 89 11.09 -5.85 -0.73
CA ARG A 89 11.66 -4.57 -1.21
C ARG A 89 10.88 -4.09 -2.42
N ASP A 90 10.98 -2.79 -2.70
CA ASP A 90 10.36 -2.12 -3.83
C ASP A 90 8.84 -2.30 -3.90
N ILE A 91 8.19 -2.50 -2.74
CA ILE A 91 6.75 -2.68 -2.64
C ILE A 91 6.05 -1.31 -2.79
N VAL A 92 4.96 -1.30 -3.55
CA VAL A 92 4.15 -0.10 -3.84
C VAL A 92 2.69 -0.24 -3.43
N ALA A 93 2.22 -1.47 -3.16
CA ALA A 93 0.92 -1.74 -2.56
C ALA A 93 0.95 -3.04 -1.76
N VAL A 94 0.12 -3.12 -0.72
CA VAL A 94 -0.04 -4.30 0.13
C VAL A 94 -1.52 -4.65 0.25
N ALA A 95 -1.83 -5.94 0.33
CA ALA A 95 -3.14 -6.47 0.65
C ALA A 95 -2.97 -7.63 1.65
N ALA A 96 -3.93 -7.81 2.54
CA ALA A 96 -3.93 -8.85 3.56
C ALA A 96 -5.35 -9.39 3.75
N SER A 97 -5.48 -10.68 4.05
CA SER A 97 -6.75 -11.31 4.43
C SER A 97 -6.50 -12.40 5.49
N LEU A 98 -7.39 -13.39 5.61
CA LEU A 98 -7.43 -14.41 6.68
C LEU A 98 -6.07 -15.01 7.05
N CYS A 99 -5.29 -15.44 6.05
CA CYS A 99 -4.10 -16.26 6.26
C CYS A 99 -2.89 -15.94 5.36
N HIS A 100 -2.94 -14.86 4.59
CA HIS A 100 -1.80 -14.46 3.76
C HIS A 100 -1.75 -12.95 3.51
N THR A 101 -0.54 -12.50 3.18
CA THR A 101 -0.18 -11.15 2.77
C THR A 101 0.28 -11.16 1.32
N VAL A 102 -0.08 -10.13 0.57
CA VAL A 102 0.31 -9.92 -0.83
C VAL A 102 0.94 -8.53 -0.97
N GLY A 103 2.07 -8.45 -1.66
CA GLY A 103 2.79 -7.21 -1.94
C GLY A 103 3.02 -7.04 -3.44
N LEU A 104 2.57 -5.91 -3.99
CA LEU A 104 2.85 -5.51 -5.36
C LEU A 104 4.17 -4.75 -5.41
N LYS A 105 5.09 -5.15 -6.28
CA LYS A 105 6.35 -4.43 -6.53
C LYS A 105 6.20 -3.36 -7.61
N ALA A 106 7.06 -2.36 -7.57
CA ALA A 106 7.11 -1.24 -8.52
C ALA A 106 7.33 -1.67 -9.98
N ASP A 107 7.89 -2.87 -10.20
CA ASP A 107 8.15 -3.47 -11.51
C ASP A 107 6.96 -4.28 -12.06
N GLY A 108 5.82 -4.34 -11.35
CA GLY A 108 4.64 -5.08 -11.74
C GLY A 108 4.68 -6.58 -11.41
N THR A 109 5.69 -7.04 -10.66
CA THR A 109 5.72 -8.39 -10.07
C THR A 109 5.09 -8.40 -8.68
N VAL A 110 4.74 -9.59 -8.18
CA VAL A 110 4.03 -9.75 -6.89
C VAL A 110 4.77 -10.73 -5.99
N ALA A 111 4.79 -10.44 -4.69
CA ALA A 111 5.22 -11.33 -3.63
C ALA A 111 4.02 -11.70 -2.75
N ALA A 112 4.00 -12.92 -2.22
CA ALA A 112 3.00 -13.37 -1.26
C ALA A 112 3.65 -14.18 -0.15
N ALA A 113 3.12 -14.08 1.07
CA ALA A 113 3.59 -14.78 2.26
C ALA A 113 2.39 -15.25 3.08
N GLY A 114 2.49 -16.43 3.69
CA GLY A 114 1.39 -17.04 4.43
C GLY A 114 0.99 -18.41 3.91
N ASN A 115 -0.20 -18.84 4.33
CA ASN A 115 -0.74 -20.16 4.04
C ASN A 115 -0.80 -20.40 2.53
N ASN A 116 -0.26 -21.51 2.04
CA ASN A 116 -0.28 -21.85 0.61
C ASN A 116 -0.92 -23.21 0.29
N TYR A 117 -1.79 -23.76 1.16
CA TYR A 117 -2.35 -25.11 0.92
C TYR A 117 -3.13 -25.24 -0.40
N ASP A 118 -3.73 -24.16 -0.89
CA ASP A 118 -4.52 -24.14 -2.13
C ASP A 118 -3.82 -23.38 -3.26
N GLY A 119 -2.53 -23.06 -3.13
CA GLY A 119 -1.79 -22.26 -4.11
C GLY A 119 -2.13 -20.75 -4.08
N ARG A 120 -2.71 -20.25 -2.99
CA ARG A 120 -3.12 -18.83 -2.84
C ARG A 120 -1.95 -17.84 -2.85
N CYS A 121 -0.73 -18.32 -2.62
CA CYS A 121 0.51 -17.56 -2.71
C CYS A 121 1.30 -17.83 -4.01
N ASP A 122 0.76 -18.56 -4.99
CA ASP A 122 1.46 -18.94 -6.23
C ASP A 122 1.57 -17.80 -7.26
N VAL A 123 1.99 -16.62 -6.83
CA VAL A 123 2.02 -15.37 -7.60
C VAL A 123 3.32 -15.15 -8.38
N SER A 124 4.29 -16.06 -8.28
CA SER A 124 5.65 -15.89 -8.81
C SER A 124 5.71 -15.68 -10.33
N GLY A 125 4.71 -16.19 -11.07
CA GLY A 125 4.57 -16.03 -12.51
C GLY A 125 3.89 -14.72 -12.96
N TRP A 126 3.35 -13.93 -12.04
CA TRP A 126 2.59 -12.73 -12.39
C TRP A 126 3.48 -11.58 -12.84
N ARG A 127 3.04 -10.88 -13.89
CA ARG A 127 3.71 -9.73 -14.52
C ARG A 127 2.67 -8.68 -14.87
N ASP A 128 3.13 -7.44 -15.06
CA ASP A 128 2.32 -6.28 -15.46
C ASP A 128 1.14 -6.01 -14.52
N ILE A 129 1.27 -6.38 -13.24
CA ILE A 129 0.24 -6.16 -12.23
C ILE A 129 0.25 -4.69 -11.80
N VAL A 130 -0.94 -4.09 -11.68
CA VAL A 130 -1.14 -2.71 -11.25
C VAL A 130 -1.95 -2.58 -9.97
N ALA A 131 -2.68 -3.63 -9.58
CA ALA A 131 -3.33 -3.72 -8.28
C ALA A 131 -3.42 -5.18 -7.81
N VAL A 132 -3.41 -5.38 -6.50
CA VAL A 132 -3.55 -6.69 -5.85
C VAL A 132 -4.64 -6.64 -4.80
N ALA A 133 -5.33 -7.76 -4.61
CA ALA A 133 -6.33 -7.93 -3.58
C ALA A 133 -6.25 -9.35 -3.02
N ALA A 134 -6.33 -9.49 -1.70
CA ALA A 134 -6.26 -10.77 -0.99
C ALA A 134 -7.66 -11.15 -0.49
N GLY A 135 -8.19 -12.30 -0.95
CA GLY A 135 -9.39 -12.91 -0.36
C GLY A 135 -9.01 -13.97 0.68
N SER A 136 -9.96 -14.69 1.27
CA SER A 136 -9.62 -15.65 2.34
C SER A 136 -8.78 -16.84 1.85
N ASP A 137 -9.05 -17.35 0.64
CA ASP A 137 -8.39 -18.54 0.07
C ASP A 137 -7.82 -18.33 -1.34
N TYR A 138 -7.72 -17.08 -1.79
CA TYR A 138 -7.30 -16.75 -3.14
C TYR A 138 -6.73 -15.33 -3.21
N THR A 139 -5.88 -15.11 -4.21
CA THR A 139 -5.31 -13.79 -4.53
C THR A 139 -5.79 -13.35 -5.89
N VAL A 140 -6.11 -12.07 -6.04
CA VAL A 140 -6.49 -11.44 -7.31
C VAL A 140 -5.47 -10.39 -7.70
N GLY A 141 -5.05 -10.41 -8.97
CA GLY A 141 -4.18 -9.39 -9.58
C GLY A 141 -4.87 -8.73 -10.76
N LEU A 142 -4.92 -7.40 -10.77
CA LEU A 142 -5.34 -6.61 -11.92
C LEU A 142 -4.11 -6.30 -12.78
N LYS A 143 -4.16 -6.63 -14.06
CA LYS A 143 -3.11 -6.31 -15.04
C LYS A 143 -3.30 -4.93 -15.64
N ALA A 144 -2.20 -4.36 -16.14
CA ALA A 144 -2.19 -3.06 -16.80
C ALA A 144 -3.04 -2.98 -18.09
N ASP A 145 -3.35 -4.13 -18.69
CA ASP A 145 -4.21 -4.26 -19.88
C ASP A 145 -5.72 -4.33 -19.54
N GLY A 146 -6.08 -4.27 -18.25
CA GLY A 146 -7.47 -4.33 -17.79
C GLY A 146 -8.01 -5.75 -17.64
N THR A 147 -7.18 -6.78 -17.79
CA THR A 147 -7.53 -8.18 -17.49
C THR A 147 -7.19 -8.54 -16.04
N VAL A 148 -7.79 -9.62 -15.52
CA VAL A 148 -7.64 -10.04 -14.13
C VAL A 148 -7.10 -11.47 -14.06
N VAL A 149 -6.21 -11.73 -13.10
CA VAL A 149 -5.66 -13.08 -12.83
C VAL A 149 -5.92 -13.50 -11.39
N THR A 150 -6.04 -14.81 -11.17
CA THR A 150 -6.23 -15.39 -9.84
C THR A 150 -5.35 -16.60 -9.57
N VAL A 151 -5.04 -16.81 -8.29
CA VAL A 151 -4.43 -18.04 -7.76
C VAL A 151 -5.13 -18.42 -6.46
N GLY A 152 -5.03 -19.68 -6.03
CA GLY A 152 -5.73 -20.20 -4.85
C GLY A 152 -6.88 -21.17 -5.19
N ARG A 153 -7.71 -21.47 -4.18
CA ARG A 153 -8.83 -22.44 -4.27
C ARG A 153 -9.90 -22.05 -5.31
N ASN A 154 -9.82 -20.85 -5.84
CA ASN A 154 -10.74 -20.29 -6.83
C ASN A 154 -10.26 -20.42 -8.29
N ARG A 155 -9.17 -21.15 -8.56
CA ARG A 155 -8.51 -21.22 -9.87
C ARG A 155 -9.28 -21.93 -10.98
N THR A 156 -10.26 -22.80 -10.69
CA THR A 156 -10.86 -23.61 -11.77
C THR A 156 -12.38 -23.71 -11.84
N ASP A 157 -13.17 -23.46 -10.79
CA ASP A 157 -14.61 -23.78 -10.89
C ASP A 157 -15.58 -22.82 -10.16
N ARG A 158 -15.12 -21.70 -9.58
CA ARG A 158 -16.00 -20.81 -8.77
C ARG A 158 -15.86 -19.31 -8.96
N CYS A 159 -14.81 -18.81 -9.62
CA CYS A 159 -14.63 -17.36 -9.78
C CYS A 159 -14.84 -16.79 -11.18
N GLY A 160 -14.86 -17.55 -12.28
CA GLY A 160 -15.36 -17.06 -13.60
C GLY A 160 -14.88 -15.65 -14.03
N ILE A 161 -13.67 -15.24 -13.61
CA ILE A 161 -13.14 -13.90 -13.88
C ILE A 161 -12.10 -13.88 -15.00
N ASP A 162 -11.75 -15.04 -15.56
CA ASP A 162 -10.72 -15.16 -16.60
C ASP A 162 -11.11 -14.41 -17.89
N ASP A 163 -12.42 -14.23 -18.12
CA ASP A 163 -12.96 -13.49 -19.26
C ASP A 163 -13.19 -11.99 -18.96
N TRP A 164 -12.80 -11.50 -17.78
CA TRP A 164 -12.98 -10.10 -17.43
C TRP A 164 -11.97 -9.21 -18.16
N THR A 165 -12.50 -8.19 -18.84
CA THR A 165 -11.73 -7.14 -19.52
C THR A 165 -12.19 -5.75 -19.08
N ASP A 166 -11.38 -4.75 -19.42
CA ASP A 166 -11.64 -3.33 -19.18
C ASP A 166 -11.82 -2.99 -17.70
N ILE A 167 -11.25 -3.81 -16.82
CA ILE A 167 -11.28 -3.63 -15.37
C ILE A 167 -10.28 -2.55 -14.97
N VAL A 168 -10.72 -1.63 -14.13
CA VAL A 168 -9.90 -0.52 -13.60
C VAL A 168 -9.72 -0.59 -12.08
N ALA A 169 -10.57 -1.34 -11.38
CA ALA A 169 -10.41 -1.64 -9.97
C ALA A 169 -11.01 -2.99 -9.62
N VAL A 170 -10.44 -3.64 -8.61
CA VAL A 170 -10.93 -4.90 -8.06
C VAL A 170 -11.14 -4.77 -6.56
N ALA A 171 -12.21 -5.38 -6.06
CA ALA A 171 -12.46 -5.60 -4.65
C ALA A 171 -12.76 -7.08 -4.42
N VAL A 172 -12.29 -7.63 -3.31
CA VAL A 172 -12.44 -9.05 -2.98
C VAL A 172 -12.96 -9.17 -1.57
N SER A 173 -13.72 -10.23 -1.32
CA SER A 173 -14.00 -10.71 0.03
C SER A 173 -13.82 -12.22 0.11
N ARG A 174 -14.18 -12.80 1.26
CA ARG A 174 -14.17 -14.26 1.47
C ARG A 174 -14.89 -15.06 0.38
N LEU A 175 -15.96 -14.51 -0.18
CA LEU A 175 -16.94 -15.28 -0.97
C LEU A 175 -17.14 -14.82 -2.40
N HIS A 176 -16.69 -13.61 -2.75
CA HIS A 176 -16.86 -13.07 -4.10
C HIS A 176 -15.80 -12.02 -4.45
N THR A 177 -15.63 -11.80 -5.75
CA THR A 177 -14.79 -10.78 -6.37
C THR A 177 -15.68 -9.82 -7.14
N VAL A 178 -15.33 -8.53 -7.10
CA VAL A 178 -16.03 -7.44 -7.77
C VAL A 178 -15.03 -6.67 -8.62
N GLY A 179 -15.35 -6.47 -9.89
CA GLY A 179 -14.57 -5.70 -10.84
C GLY A 179 -15.33 -4.45 -11.28
N LEU A 180 -14.71 -3.29 -11.14
CA LEU A 180 -15.18 -2.03 -11.72
C LEU A 180 -14.61 -1.89 -13.13
N LYS A 181 -15.46 -1.62 -14.11
CA LYS A 181 -15.07 -1.35 -15.49
C LYS A 181 -14.84 0.14 -15.74
N ALA A 182 -14.01 0.44 -16.74
CA ALA A 182 -13.69 1.81 -17.15
C ALA A 182 -14.93 2.64 -17.58
N ASP A 183 -16.00 1.98 -18.01
CA ASP A 183 -17.27 2.59 -18.42
C ASP A 183 -18.23 2.86 -17.26
N GLY A 184 -17.81 2.61 -16.01
CA GLY A 184 -18.63 2.80 -14.81
C GLY A 184 -19.64 1.67 -14.55
N THR A 185 -19.57 0.55 -15.28
CA THR A 185 -20.32 -0.67 -14.97
C THR A 185 -19.53 -1.61 -14.06
N VAL A 186 -20.21 -2.57 -13.45
CA VAL A 186 -19.61 -3.49 -12.47
C VAL A 186 -19.92 -4.94 -12.83
N VAL A 187 -18.92 -5.80 -12.65
CA VAL A 187 -19.04 -7.26 -12.74
C VAL A 187 -18.72 -7.87 -11.37
N ALA A 188 -19.37 -8.97 -11.03
CA ALA A 188 -19.09 -9.71 -9.81
C ALA A 188 -19.19 -11.20 -10.07
N ALA A 189 -18.33 -11.98 -9.42
CA ALA A 189 -18.29 -13.42 -9.53
C ALA A 189 -17.90 -14.08 -8.21
N GLY A 190 -18.37 -15.30 -8.00
CA GLY A 190 -18.26 -16.03 -6.73
C GLY A 190 -19.62 -16.53 -6.26
N ASN A 191 -19.76 -16.76 -4.95
CA ASN A 191 -21.02 -17.22 -4.39
C ASN A 191 -22.10 -16.14 -4.54
N ASN A 192 -23.30 -16.50 -5.02
CA ASN A 192 -24.42 -15.56 -5.13
C ASN A 192 -25.70 -15.98 -4.36
N ASP A 193 -25.60 -16.88 -3.39
CA ASP A 193 -26.76 -17.41 -2.63
C ASP A 193 -27.52 -16.36 -1.80
N LYS A 194 -26.99 -15.13 -1.73
CA LYS A 194 -27.54 -13.97 -1.02
C LYS A 194 -27.71 -12.73 -1.90
N GLY A 195 -27.54 -12.84 -3.21
CA GLY A 195 -27.64 -11.71 -4.15
C GLY A 195 -26.46 -10.74 -4.12
N ARG A 196 -25.32 -11.16 -3.54
CA ARG A 196 -24.12 -10.31 -3.41
C ARG A 196 -23.45 -9.99 -4.75
N CYS A 197 -23.70 -10.79 -5.80
CA CYS A 197 -23.19 -10.53 -7.15
C CYS A 197 -24.22 -9.84 -8.06
N ASP A 198 -25.36 -9.37 -7.54
CA ASP A 198 -26.46 -8.78 -8.33
C ASP A 198 -26.18 -7.32 -8.74
N VAL A 199 -25.04 -7.10 -9.40
CA VAL A 199 -24.50 -5.76 -9.74
C VAL A 199 -24.74 -5.34 -11.20
N SER A 200 -25.34 -6.21 -12.02
CA SER A 200 -25.46 -6.01 -13.49
C SER A 200 -26.23 -4.75 -13.91
N GLY A 201 -27.12 -4.25 -13.04
CA GLY A 201 -27.87 -3.00 -13.25
C GLY A 201 -27.11 -1.72 -12.84
N TRP A 202 -25.93 -1.83 -12.23
CA TRP A 202 -25.21 -0.67 -11.72
C TRP A 202 -24.55 0.14 -12.86
N ARG A 203 -24.63 1.47 -12.75
CA ARG A 203 -24.09 2.43 -13.70
C ARG A 203 -23.47 3.60 -12.94
N ASP A 204 -22.59 4.33 -13.62
CA ASP A 204 -21.89 5.50 -13.10
C ASP A 204 -21.12 5.21 -11.81
N ILE A 205 -20.66 3.97 -11.64
CA ILE A 205 -19.88 3.56 -10.47
C ILE A 205 -18.44 4.04 -10.64
N VAL A 206 -17.88 4.60 -9.57
CA VAL A 206 -16.50 5.11 -9.52
C VAL A 206 -15.64 4.42 -8.47
N ALA A 207 -16.25 3.69 -7.53
CA ALA A 207 -15.55 2.81 -6.61
C ALA A 207 -16.43 1.64 -6.17
N VAL A 208 -15.79 0.52 -5.84
CA VAL A 208 -16.44 -0.70 -5.35
C VAL A 208 -15.77 -1.19 -4.08
N ALA A 209 -16.56 -1.78 -3.18
CA ALA A 209 -16.08 -2.49 -2.01
C ALA A 209 -16.86 -3.80 -1.82
N ALA A 210 -16.20 -4.85 -1.34
CA ALA A 210 -16.79 -6.17 -1.12
C ALA A 210 -16.73 -6.50 0.37
N GLY A 211 -17.90 -6.71 0.99
CA GLY A 211 -18.00 -7.25 2.35
C GLY A 211 -18.20 -8.78 2.32
N SER A 212 -18.39 -9.41 3.49
CA SER A 212 -18.50 -10.88 3.57
C SER A 212 -19.66 -11.45 2.73
N ASP A 213 -20.84 -10.83 2.82
CA ASP A 213 -22.08 -11.31 2.18
C ASP A 213 -22.77 -10.23 1.31
N TYR A 214 -22.08 -9.13 0.97
CA TYR A 214 -22.66 -8.01 0.22
C TYR A 214 -21.59 -7.21 -0.54
N THR A 215 -22.03 -6.43 -1.52
CA THR A 215 -21.20 -5.51 -2.33
C THR A 215 -21.72 -4.09 -2.20
N VAL A 216 -20.82 -3.12 -2.22
CA VAL A 216 -21.11 -1.68 -2.19
C VAL A 216 -20.50 -1.01 -3.42
N GLY A 217 -21.25 -0.12 -4.03
CA GLY A 217 -20.81 0.72 -5.15
C GLY A 217 -21.03 2.20 -4.84
N LEU A 218 -19.99 3.01 -5.02
CA LEU A 218 -20.06 4.47 -4.99
C LEU A 218 -20.33 4.98 -6.39
N LYS A 219 -21.36 5.81 -6.56
CA LYS A 219 -21.67 6.48 -7.82
C LYS A 219 -20.92 7.81 -7.95
N ALA A 220 -20.74 8.24 -9.19
CA ALA A 220 -20.09 9.51 -9.55
C ALA A 220 -20.81 10.75 -8.96
N ASP A 221 -22.12 10.64 -8.67
CA ASP A 221 -22.92 11.69 -8.05
C ASP A 221 -22.79 11.76 -6.51
N GLY A 222 -21.94 10.91 -5.92
CA GLY A 222 -21.72 10.85 -4.48
C GLY A 222 -22.77 10.05 -3.71
N THR A 223 -23.69 9.36 -4.39
CA THR A 223 -24.63 8.42 -3.77
C THR A 223 -24.07 6.99 -3.74
N VAL A 224 -24.62 6.12 -2.88
CA VAL A 224 -24.11 4.76 -2.67
C VAL A 224 -25.21 3.72 -2.89
N VAL A 225 -24.85 2.62 -3.55
CA VAL A 225 -25.71 1.44 -3.74
C VAL A 225 -25.08 0.23 -3.08
N ALA A 226 -25.91 -0.71 -2.62
CA ALA A 226 -25.44 -1.98 -2.07
C ALA A 226 -26.40 -3.11 -2.46
N VAL A 227 -25.84 -4.30 -2.67
CA VAL A 227 -26.59 -5.55 -2.94
C VAL A 227 -26.04 -6.68 -2.08
N GLY A 228 -26.86 -7.71 -1.86
CA GLY A 228 -26.50 -8.84 -1.01
C GLY A 228 -27.31 -8.91 0.27
N ARG A 229 -26.74 -9.57 1.28
CA ARG A 229 -27.43 -9.82 2.55
C ARG A 229 -27.57 -8.53 3.35
N ASN A 230 -28.79 -8.10 3.66
CA ASN A 230 -29.04 -6.91 4.48
C ASN A 230 -29.42 -7.22 5.95
N ARG A 231 -28.87 -8.28 6.56
CA ARG A 231 -29.03 -8.46 8.01
C ARG A 231 -28.29 -7.33 8.75
N ASN A 232 -28.85 -6.87 9.86
CA ASN A 232 -28.33 -5.76 10.67
C ASN A 232 -28.22 -4.41 9.93
N GLY A 233 -28.87 -4.25 8.77
CA GLY A 233 -28.92 -2.97 8.06
C GLY A 233 -27.63 -2.60 7.31
N ARG A 234 -26.72 -3.55 7.04
CA ARG A 234 -25.43 -3.29 6.37
C ARG A 234 -25.51 -2.77 4.94
N CYS A 235 -26.63 -2.99 4.26
CA CYS A 235 -26.94 -2.37 2.96
C CYS A 235 -27.77 -1.08 3.10
N GLY A 236 -27.92 -0.54 4.31
CA GLY A 236 -28.68 0.67 4.65
C GLY A 236 -28.00 1.97 4.22
N VAL A 237 -27.47 2.00 3.00
CA VAL A 237 -26.67 3.11 2.43
C VAL A 237 -27.48 4.04 1.51
N GLY A 238 -28.75 3.69 1.23
CA GLY A 238 -29.56 4.38 0.20
C GLY A 238 -29.88 5.85 0.47
N GLY A 239 -29.65 6.34 1.69
CA GLY A 239 -29.79 7.76 2.06
C GLY A 239 -28.48 8.54 2.06
N TRP A 240 -27.36 7.92 1.70
CA TRP A 240 -26.05 8.56 1.74
C TRP A 240 -25.83 9.45 0.51
N THR A 241 -25.32 10.65 0.76
CA THR A 241 -24.97 11.66 -0.26
C THR A 241 -23.59 12.23 0.05
N ASP A 242 -23.00 12.89 -0.94
CA ASP A 242 -21.70 13.56 -0.85
C ASP A 242 -20.57 12.60 -0.46
N ILE A 243 -20.72 11.31 -0.76
CA ILE A 243 -19.72 10.29 -0.44
C ILE A 243 -18.61 10.33 -1.47
N VAL A 244 -17.36 10.24 -1.00
CA VAL A 244 -16.14 10.25 -1.83
C VAL A 244 -15.28 9.02 -1.65
N ALA A 245 -15.56 8.20 -0.64
CA ALA A 245 -14.99 6.87 -0.50
C ALA A 245 -15.96 5.95 0.26
N VAL A 246 -15.91 4.67 -0.07
CA VAL A 246 -16.66 3.60 0.60
C VAL A 246 -15.73 2.48 1.01
N ALA A 247 -16.02 1.86 2.15
CA ALA A 247 -15.39 0.63 2.62
C ALA A 247 -16.48 -0.32 3.12
N ALA A 248 -16.27 -1.62 2.90
CA ALA A 248 -17.18 -2.67 3.32
C ALA A 248 -16.43 -3.62 4.25
N GLY A 249 -16.92 -3.78 5.48
CA GLY A 249 -16.48 -4.79 6.41
C GLY A 249 -17.37 -6.03 6.41
N GLU A 250 -17.16 -6.94 7.36
CA GLU A 250 -17.94 -8.18 7.49
C GLU A 250 -19.46 -7.91 7.64
N ASP A 251 -19.81 -7.03 8.57
CA ASP A 251 -21.19 -6.72 8.93
C ASP A 251 -21.53 -5.21 8.90
N HIS A 252 -20.62 -4.34 8.45
CA HIS A 252 -20.85 -2.90 8.39
C HIS A 252 -20.23 -2.24 7.15
N THR A 253 -20.87 -1.19 6.65
CA THR A 253 -20.38 -0.31 5.59
C THR A 253 -19.98 1.03 6.19
N VAL A 254 -18.89 1.63 5.69
CA VAL A 254 -18.44 2.98 6.06
C VAL A 254 -18.36 3.85 4.83
N GLY A 255 -18.81 5.10 4.93
CA GLY A 255 -18.74 6.12 3.89
C GLY A 255 -18.03 7.37 4.39
N LEU A 256 -17.10 7.88 3.60
CA LEU A 256 -16.43 9.17 3.84
C LEU A 256 -17.10 10.23 3.00
N LYS A 257 -17.54 11.33 3.63
CA LYS A 257 -18.14 12.47 2.95
C LYS A 257 -17.09 13.45 2.43
N ALA A 258 -17.48 14.26 1.44
CA ALA A 258 -16.68 15.32 0.85
C ALA A 258 -16.28 16.43 1.83
N ASP A 259 -17.03 16.56 2.93
CA ASP A 259 -16.68 17.45 4.03
C ASP A 259 -15.76 16.78 5.05
N GLY A 260 -15.33 15.53 4.84
CA GLY A 260 -14.47 14.76 5.73
C GLY A 260 -15.18 14.13 6.93
N THR A 261 -16.51 14.25 7.08
CA THR A 261 -17.25 13.46 8.07
C THR A 261 -17.42 12.01 7.62
N VAL A 262 -17.68 11.12 8.58
CA VAL A 262 -17.83 9.68 8.32
C VAL A 262 -19.23 9.22 8.71
N VAL A 263 -19.82 8.37 7.87
CA VAL A 263 -21.09 7.68 8.13
C VAL A 263 -20.87 6.17 8.12
N ALA A 264 -21.66 5.44 8.90
CA ALA A 264 -21.62 3.98 8.93
C ALA A 264 -23.03 3.40 8.99
N ALA A 265 -23.19 2.18 8.46
CA ALA A 265 -24.43 1.42 8.51
C ALA A 265 -24.13 -0.07 8.63
N GLY A 266 -24.84 -0.79 9.51
CA GLY A 266 -24.66 -2.22 9.71
C GLY A 266 -24.69 -2.63 11.17
N GLY A 267 -24.12 -3.82 11.44
CA GLY A 267 -23.93 -4.31 12.79
C GLY A 267 -23.07 -3.35 13.60
N ASN A 268 -23.50 -3.06 14.83
CA ASN A 268 -22.80 -2.18 15.76
C ASN A 268 -22.60 -2.85 17.14
N ASP A 269 -22.65 -4.18 17.19
CA ASP A 269 -22.57 -4.92 18.46
C ASP A 269 -21.19 -4.74 19.15
N ASP A 270 -20.17 -4.36 18.38
CA ASP A 270 -18.79 -4.10 18.83
C ASP A 270 -18.41 -2.60 18.76
N GLY A 271 -19.36 -1.70 18.47
CA GLY A 271 -19.11 -0.26 18.30
C GLY A 271 -18.46 0.13 16.96
N GLN A 272 -18.41 -0.78 15.97
CA GLN A 272 -17.77 -0.56 14.67
C GLN A 272 -18.46 0.51 13.79
N CYS A 273 -19.68 0.92 14.12
CA CYS A 273 -20.40 2.02 13.47
C CYS A 273 -20.38 3.34 14.27
N ASP A 274 -19.66 3.43 15.40
CA ASP A 274 -19.60 4.62 16.26
C ASP A 274 -18.66 5.72 15.69
N VAL A 275 -19.00 6.19 14.49
CA VAL A 275 -18.20 7.14 13.69
C VAL A 275 -18.71 8.59 13.76
N SER A 276 -19.75 8.87 14.56
CA SER A 276 -20.46 10.16 14.56
C SER A 276 -19.60 11.37 14.93
N GLY A 277 -18.46 11.17 15.59
CA GLY A 277 -17.50 12.22 15.93
C GLY A 277 -16.32 12.35 14.96
N TRP A 278 -16.25 11.53 13.91
CA TRP A 278 -15.08 11.46 13.06
C TRP A 278 -15.11 12.56 11.99
N LYS A 279 -14.04 13.36 11.95
CA LYS A 279 -13.79 14.41 10.96
C LYS A 279 -12.34 14.26 10.49
N LEU A 280 -12.15 13.72 9.29
CA LEU A 280 -10.81 13.42 8.75
C LEU A 280 -10.15 14.64 8.09
N PHE A 281 -10.96 15.55 7.54
CA PHE A 281 -10.55 16.83 6.97
C PHE A 281 -11.74 17.80 6.96
N ASN A 282 -11.50 19.07 6.65
CA ASN A 282 -12.54 20.10 6.62
C ASN A 282 -13.28 20.17 5.28
N SER A 283 -12.53 20.08 4.18
CA SER A 283 -13.05 19.95 2.82
C SER A 283 -12.02 19.28 1.90
N LEU A 284 -12.49 18.73 0.77
CA LEU A 284 -11.59 18.16 -0.25
C LEU A 284 -10.59 19.19 -0.78
N ASP A 285 -11.00 20.43 -1.03
CA ASP A 285 -10.10 21.48 -1.51
C ASP A 285 -8.95 21.73 -0.53
N THR A 286 -9.27 21.77 0.77
CA THR A 286 -8.23 21.93 1.82
C THR A 286 -7.30 20.72 1.84
N LEU A 287 -7.84 19.50 1.75
CA LEU A 287 -7.05 18.27 1.72
C LEU A 287 -6.12 18.22 0.49
N GLU A 288 -6.61 18.63 -0.68
CA GLU A 288 -5.80 18.65 -1.91
C GLU A 288 -4.66 19.67 -1.83
N GLN A 289 -4.94 20.88 -1.31
CA GLN A 289 -3.93 21.89 -1.07
C GLN A 289 -2.87 21.41 -0.07
N GLU A 290 -3.29 20.79 1.03
CA GLU A 290 -2.39 20.21 2.03
C GLU A 290 -1.50 19.11 1.43
N ARG A 291 -2.07 18.24 0.58
CA ARG A 291 -1.31 17.16 -0.08
C ARG A 291 -0.29 17.68 -1.08
N GLU A 292 -0.65 18.67 -1.89
CA GLU A 292 0.31 19.27 -2.84
C GLU A 292 1.41 20.03 -2.11
N THR A 293 1.09 20.72 -1.01
CA THR A 293 2.08 21.40 -0.17
C THR A 293 3.04 20.38 0.46
N ALA A 294 2.53 19.31 1.07
CA ALA A 294 3.36 18.26 1.68
C ALA A 294 4.25 17.55 0.64
N LYS A 295 3.74 17.32 -0.57
CA LYS A 295 4.51 16.74 -1.68
C LYS A 295 5.63 17.67 -2.14
N ALA A 296 5.35 18.97 -2.27
CA ALA A 296 6.35 19.97 -2.63
C ALA A 296 7.44 20.08 -1.56
N GLU A 297 7.06 20.08 -0.28
CA GLU A 297 8.01 20.10 0.84
C GLU A 297 8.89 18.83 0.86
N ARG A 298 8.32 17.65 0.66
CA ARG A 298 9.09 16.41 0.57
C ARG A 298 10.08 16.43 -0.59
N GLN A 299 9.65 16.87 -1.78
CA GLN A 299 10.54 17.00 -2.94
C GLN A 299 11.68 17.99 -2.67
N ARG A 300 11.38 19.09 -1.98
CA ARG A 300 12.39 20.06 -1.56
C ARG A 300 13.38 19.45 -0.57
N GLN A 301 12.92 18.74 0.46
CA GLN A 301 13.77 18.08 1.44
C GLN A 301 14.67 17.01 0.79
N GLU A 302 14.13 16.22 -0.13
CA GLU A 302 14.91 15.23 -0.90
C GLU A 302 15.97 15.90 -1.77
N ALA A 303 15.63 17.02 -2.42
CA ALA A 303 16.58 17.80 -3.22
C ALA A 303 17.68 18.43 -2.36
N GLU A 304 17.32 19.01 -1.20
CA GLU A 304 18.27 19.59 -0.24
C GLU A 304 19.19 18.52 0.36
N ALA A 305 18.66 17.35 0.71
CA ALA A 305 19.46 16.22 1.21
C ALA A 305 20.43 15.70 0.13
N LYS A 306 19.99 15.59 -1.12
CA LYS A 306 20.85 15.21 -2.24
C LYS A 306 21.95 16.23 -2.49
N ALA A 307 21.61 17.52 -2.51
CA ALA A 307 22.58 18.60 -2.70
C ALA A 307 23.61 18.64 -1.56
N LYS A 308 23.18 18.41 -0.32
CA LYS A 308 24.09 18.30 0.83
C LYS A 308 25.03 17.10 0.70
N ALA A 309 24.53 15.92 0.34
CA ALA A 309 25.35 14.73 0.14
C ALA A 309 26.37 14.92 -1.00
N GLU A 310 25.98 15.60 -2.08
CA GLU A 310 26.87 15.94 -3.19
C GLU A 310 27.94 16.96 -2.78
N ALA A 311 27.58 17.99 -1.99
CA ALA A 311 28.53 18.96 -1.46
C ALA A 311 29.53 18.33 -0.47
N GLU A 312 29.08 17.42 0.41
CA GLU A 312 29.95 16.67 1.32
C GLU A 312 30.91 15.75 0.56
N ARG A 313 30.41 15.06 -0.48
CA ARG A 313 31.24 14.25 -1.38
C ARG A 313 32.29 15.11 -2.08
N GLN A 314 31.91 16.26 -2.64
CA GLN A 314 32.83 17.16 -3.32
C GLN A 314 33.88 17.74 -2.35
N ALA A 315 33.48 18.15 -1.15
CA ALA A 315 34.41 18.65 -0.13
C ALA A 315 35.44 17.57 0.27
N LYS A 316 35.04 16.29 0.33
CA LYS A 316 35.95 15.18 0.60
C LYS A 316 36.92 14.96 -0.56
N ILE A 317 36.45 15.03 -1.80
CA ILE A 317 37.30 14.97 -3.01
C ILE A 317 38.35 16.10 -2.97
N ASP A 318 37.91 17.34 -2.77
CA ASP A 318 38.81 18.51 -2.73
C ASP A 318 39.86 18.40 -1.60
N ALA A 319 39.47 17.86 -0.44
CA ALA A 319 40.39 17.65 0.68
C ALA A 319 41.46 16.58 0.36
N LEU A 320 41.04 15.46 -0.23
CA LEU A 320 41.94 14.39 -0.66
C LEU A 320 42.90 14.86 -1.77
N GLU A 321 42.42 15.66 -2.71
CA GLU A 321 43.27 16.24 -3.76
C GLU A 321 44.31 17.21 -3.20
N ARG A 322 43.94 18.07 -2.24
CA ARG A 322 44.89 18.95 -1.55
C ARG A 322 45.94 18.17 -0.77
N GLU A 323 45.54 17.11 -0.06
CA GLU A 323 46.47 16.22 0.65
C GLU A 323 47.44 15.55 -0.34
N LYS A 324 46.91 15.02 -1.45
CA LYS A 324 47.70 14.42 -2.53
C LYS A 324 48.76 15.39 -3.08
N GLN A 325 48.36 16.63 -3.41
CA GLN A 325 49.27 17.65 -3.92
C GLN A 325 50.38 18.00 -2.92
N SER A 326 50.05 18.16 -1.65
CA SER A 326 51.01 18.43 -0.58
C SER A 326 52.05 17.31 -0.45
N LEU A 327 51.59 16.06 -0.41
CA LEU A 327 52.45 14.88 -0.30
C LEU A 327 53.35 14.69 -1.55
N GLN A 328 52.82 14.96 -2.74
CA GLN A 328 53.59 14.94 -3.99
C GLN A 328 54.66 16.03 -4.04
N ALA A 329 54.41 17.20 -3.43
CA ALA A 329 55.38 18.28 -3.32
C ALA A 329 56.46 18.00 -2.25
N GLU A 330 56.15 17.24 -1.20
CA GLU A 330 57.11 16.87 -0.14
C GLU A 330 58.10 15.80 -0.62
N LEU A 331 57.65 14.85 -1.45
CA LEU A 331 58.45 13.69 -1.89
C LEU A 331 59.86 14.04 -2.46
N PRO A 332 60.02 15.05 -3.33
CA PRO A 332 61.32 15.41 -3.91
C PRO A 332 62.29 16.07 -2.90
N THR A 333 61.77 16.60 -1.78
CA THR A 333 62.57 17.30 -0.76
C THR A 333 63.28 16.34 0.21
N LEU A 334 62.83 15.08 0.28
CA LEU A 334 63.35 14.04 1.17
C LEU A 334 64.64 13.39 0.63
N LYS A 335 65.77 14.11 0.67
CA LYS A 335 67.10 13.60 0.28
C LYS A 335 67.96 13.22 1.50
N GLY A 336 68.58 12.03 1.48
CA GLY A 336 69.55 11.58 2.49
C GLY A 336 69.37 10.13 2.96
N LEU A 337 70.41 9.55 3.58
CA LEU A 337 70.46 8.13 3.99
C LEU A 337 69.38 7.73 5.03
N PHE A 338 68.79 8.70 5.72
CA PHE A 338 67.82 8.50 6.82
C PHE A 338 66.37 8.87 6.44
N SER A 339 66.07 9.26 5.20
CA SER A 339 64.71 9.68 4.78
C SER A 339 63.82 8.52 4.25
N GLY A 340 64.37 7.31 4.11
CA GLY A 340 63.69 6.18 3.47
C GLY A 340 62.39 5.72 4.15
N GLY A 341 62.31 5.79 5.48
CA GLY A 341 61.09 5.43 6.23
C GLY A 341 59.93 6.39 5.98
N LYS A 342 60.21 7.70 6.06
CA LYS A 342 59.20 8.75 5.81
C LYS A 342 58.73 8.74 4.35
N ARG A 343 59.63 8.47 3.41
CA ARG A 343 59.27 8.32 1.98
C ARG A 343 58.28 7.19 1.74
N ARG A 344 58.50 5.99 2.31
CA ARG A 344 57.57 4.86 2.19
C ARG A 344 56.19 5.17 2.78
N GLN A 345 56.14 5.92 3.89
CA GLN A 345 54.88 6.35 4.49
C GLN A 345 54.09 7.29 3.56
N ILE A 346 54.76 8.26 2.94
CA ILE A 346 54.13 9.17 1.98
C ILE A 346 53.62 8.42 0.75
N GLU A 347 54.42 7.52 0.17
CA GLU A 347 54.03 6.71 -0.99
C GLU A 347 52.82 5.81 -0.68
N ALA A 348 52.76 5.21 0.53
CA ALA A 348 51.62 4.42 0.97
C ALA A 348 50.34 5.26 1.15
N ARG A 349 50.46 6.47 1.71
CA ARG A 349 49.30 7.37 1.87
C ARG A 349 48.78 7.86 0.52
N LEU A 350 49.65 8.15 -0.44
CA LEU A 350 49.25 8.51 -1.80
C LEU A 350 48.43 7.40 -2.48
N ALA A 351 48.86 6.14 -2.37
CA ALA A 351 48.11 5.00 -2.90
C ALA A 351 46.74 4.85 -2.23
N GLN A 352 46.64 5.07 -0.91
CA GLN A 352 45.38 5.05 -0.19
C GLN A 352 44.42 6.16 -0.65
N ILE A 353 44.92 7.39 -0.84
CA ILE A 353 44.13 8.52 -1.34
C ILE A 353 43.58 8.23 -2.74
N GLU A 354 44.38 7.61 -3.62
CA GLU A 354 43.94 7.26 -4.97
C GLU A 354 42.79 6.23 -4.98
N GLU A 355 42.84 5.24 -4.09
CA GLU A 355 41.72 4.31 -3.93
C GLU A 355 40.48 4.99 -3.30
N GLU A 356 40.66 5.84 -2.29
CA GLU A 356 39.54 6.60 -1.70
C GLU A 356 38.84 7.47 -2.76
N LEU A 357 39.58 8.18 -3.61
CA LEU A 357 39.02 8.98 -4.71
C LEU A 357 38.30 8.13 -5.76
N LYS A 358 38.77 6.92 -6.03
CA LYS A 358 38.14 6.00 -6.99
C LYS A 358 36.81 5.44 -6.48
N THR A 359 36.69 5.28 -5.16
CA THR A 359 35.45 4.81 -4.52
C THR A 359 34.40 5.90 -4.32
N LEU A 360 34.82 7.17 -4.32
CA LEU A 360 33.94 8.31 -4.06
C LEU A 360 33.08 8.66 -5.25
#